data_AF-A0A969YL31-F1
#
_entry.id   AF-A0A969YL31-F1
#
_cell.length_a   1.000
_cell.length_b   1.000
_cell.length_c   1.000
_cell.angle_alpha   90.00
_cell.angle_beta   90.00
_cell.angle_gamma   90.00
#
_symmetry.space_group_name_H-M   'P 1'
#
loop_
_entity.id
_entity.type
_entity.pdbx_description
1 polymer ?
#
loop_
_entity_poly.entity_id
_entity_poly.type
_entity_poly.pdbx_seq_one_letter_code
_entity_poly.pdbx_strand_id
1 'polypeptide(L)'
;MDRDSVAENIDWNRLLREFDAFEIDASDLQWDCQAFVGSLLQPVPRFVEVFLERKTSKCCGRDTAIRALYFYLLEKRYSERLNLLHFAFSIFDEGSLLPGEIIDRTPFPHEDGFPVYGCFNDPAF
;
A
#
# COMPACT_ATOMS: atom_id res chain seq x y z
N MET A 1 25.02 18.56 17.81
CA MET A 1 24.78 17.14 17.48
C MET A 1 23.34 16.93 17.87
N ASP A 2 22.41 17.24 16.96
CA ASP A 2 20.98 17.06 17.20
C ASP A 2 20.40 16.68 15.84
N ARG A 3 20.52 15.40 15.49
CA ARG A 3 19.68 14.82 14.45
C ARG A 3 18.39 14.47 15.19
N ASP A 4 17.51 15.47 15.30
CA ASP A 4 16.10 15.28 15.61
C ASP A 4 15.53 14.29 14.59
N SER A 5 15.61 13.01 14.93
CA SER A 5 14.86 11.95 14.28
C SER A 5 13.41 12.09 14.72
N VAL A 6 12.73 13.10 14.19
CA VAL A 6 11.27 13.14 14.18
C VAL A 6 10.86 11.98 13.27
N ALA A 7 10.66 10.80 13.86
CA ALA A 7 9.88 9.77 13.20
C ALA A 7 8.48 10.36 13.04
N GLU A 8 8.21 10.95 11.87
CA GLU A 8 6.89 11.45 11.52
C GLU A 8 5.91 10.28 11.65
N ASN A 9 5.07 10.35 12.68
CA ASN A 9 4.08 9.33 12.95
C ASN A 9 3.11 9.30 11.76
N ILE A 10 2.91 8.13 11.16
CA ILE A 10 2.07 8.01 9.95
C ILE A 10 0.64 8.44 10.28
N ASP A 11 0.12 9.46 9.57
CA ASP A 11 -1.27 9.88 9.72
C ASP A 11 -2.21 8.93 8.97
N TRP A 12 -2.59 7.84 9.65
CA TRP A 12 -3.49 6.82 9.12
C TRP A 12 -4.86 7.36 8.72
N ASN A 13 -5.38 8.35 9.43
CA ASN A 13 -6.69 8.95 9.12
C ASN A 13 -6.64 9.78 7.85
N ARG A 14 -5.53 10.49 7.61
CA ARG A 14 -5.27 11.15 6.32
C ARG A 14 -5.18 10.11 5.21
N LEU A 15 -4.35 9.08 5.37
CA LEU A 15 -4.16 8.06 4.33
C LEU A 15 -5.47 7.31 3.99
N LEU A 16 -6.30 7.00 4.99
CA LEU A 16 -7.60 6.36 4.74
C LEU A 16 -8.55 7.27 3.97
N ARG A 17 -8.56 8.59 4.24
CA ARG A 17 -9.39 9.56 3.50
C ARG A 17 -8.90 9.74 2.07
N GLU A 18 -7.58 9.82 1.89
CA GLU A 18 -6.97 9.92 0.56
C GLU A 18 -7.25 8.66 -0.26
N PHE A 19 -7.05 7.47 0.33
CA PHE A 19 -7.37 6.22 -0.36
C PHE A 19 -8.85 6.11 -0.71
N ASP A 20 -9.74 6.56 0.17
CA ASP A 20 -11.18 6.58 -0.08
C ASP A 20 -11.52 7.44 -1.31
N ALA A 21 -10.86 8.59 -1.49
CA ALA A 21 -11.00 9.47 -2.65
C ALA A 21 -10.15 9.07 -3.87
N PHE A 22 -9.20 8.14 -3.72
CA PHE A 22 -8.25 7.78 -4.77
C PHE A 22 -8.95 7.08 -5.96
N GLU A 23 -8.66 7.55 -7.16
CA GLU A 23 -9.09 6.93 -8.42
C GLU A 23 -7.86 6.47 -9.19
N ILE A 24 -7.92 5.25 -9.75
CA ILE A 24 -6.84 4.72 -10.56
C ILE A 24 -6.87 5.39 -11.94
N ASP A 25 -5.71 5.80 -12.43
CA ASP A 25 -5.56 6.31 -13.78
C ASP A 25 -6.01 5.30 -14.86
N ALA A 26 -6.52 5.80 -15.98
CA ALA A 26 -7.02 4.96 -17.06
C ALA A 26 -5.95 3.99 -17.61
N SER A 27 -4.68 4.42 -17.63
CA SER A 27 -3.54 3.60 -18.03
C SER A 27 -3.25 2.46 -17.04
N ASP A 28 -3.68 2.58 -15.79
CA ASP A 28 -3.44 1.59 -14.75
C ASP A 28 -4.66 0.67 -14.52
N LEU A 29 -5.81 1.02 -15.09
CA LEU A 29 -6.99 0.14 -15.13
C LEU A 29 -6.84 -1.05 -16.08
N GLN A 30 -5.89 -1.01 -17.01
CA GLN A 30 -5.66 -2.10 -17.98
C GLN A 30 -5.05 -3.37 -17.35
N TRP A 31 -4.43 -3.25 -16.18
CA TRP A 31 -3.76 -4.36 -15.50
C TRP A 31 -4.77 -5.29 -14.82
N ASP A 32 -4.60 -6.60 -14.94
CA ASP A 32 -5.49 -7.58 -14.33
C ASP A 32 -5.48 -7.48 -12.80
N CYS A 33 -6.66 -7.38 -12.17
CA CYS A 33 -6.81 -7.33 -10.73
C CYS A 33 -6.25 -8.59 -10.04
N GLN A 34 -6.31 -9.76 -10.70
CA GLN A 34 -5.89 -11.03 -10.08
C GLN A 34 -4.39 -11.07 -9.77
N ALA A 35 -3.55 -10.41 -10.59
CA ALA A 35 -2.13 -10.28 -10.31
C ALA A 35 -1.88 -9.58 -8.96
N PHE A 36 -2.62 -8.50 -8.69
CA PHE A 36 -2.52 -7.76 -7.43
C PHE A 36 -3.06 -8.57 -6.26
N VAL A 37 -4.18 -9.27 -6.44
CA VAL A 37 -4.75 -10.15 -5.41
C VAL A 37 -3.76 -11.25 -5.03
N GLY A 38 -3.16 -11.93 -6.00
CA GLY A 38 -2.18 -12.99 -5.74
C GLY A 38 -0.87 -12.48 -5.15
N SER A 39 -0.52 -11.22 -5.38
CA SER A 39 0.64 -10.58 -4.75
C SER A 39 0.36 -10.04 -3.35
N LEU A 40 -0.89 -10.04 -2.87
CA LEU A 40 -1.22 -9.52 -1.54
C LEU A 40 -0.66 -10.45 -0.45
N LEU A 41 0.07 -9.90 0.52
CA LEU A 41 0.67 -10.67 1.59
C LEU A 41 -0.39 -11.47 2.37
N GLN A 42 -0.02 -12.70 2.72
CA GLN A 42 -0.84 -13.62 3.51
C GLN A 42 -0.10 -14.00 4.81
N PRO A 43 -0.73 -13.88 5.99
CA PRO A 43 -2.07 -13.33 6.22
C PRO A 43 -2.15 -11.84 5.85
N VAL A 44 -3.35 -11.38 5.48
CA VAL A 44 -3.56 -9.97 5.10
C VAL A 44 -3.24 -9.06 6.30
N PRO A 45 -2.34 -8.07 6.13
CA PRO A 45 -2.01 -7.14 7.21
C PRO A 45 -3.25 -6.35 7.67
N ARG A 46 -3.38 -6.10 8.98
CA ARG A 46 -4.56 -5.43 9.54
C ARG A 46 -4.84 -4.07 8.90
N PHE A 47 -3.81 -3.28 8.64
CA PHE A 47 -3.99 -1.98 7.99
C PHE A 47 -4.57 -2.14 6.58
N VAL A 48 -4.17 -3.16 5.82
CA VAL A 48 -4.74 -3.46 4.50
C VAL A 48 -6.22 -3.78 4.62
N GLU A 49 -6.62 -4.59 5.60
CA GLU A 49 -8.03 -4.91 5.83
C GLU A 49 -8.88 -3.65 6.03
N VAL A 50 -8.42 -2.73 6.88
CA VAL A 50 -9.12 -1.45 7.15
C VAL A 50 -9.27 -0.61 5.89
N PHE A 51 -8.23 -0.53 5.05
CA PHE A 51 -8.30 0.18 3.77
C PHE A 51 -9.33 -0.47 2.84
N LEU A 52 -9.28 -1.79 2.69
CA LEU A 52 -10.16 -2.55 1.80
C LEU A 52 -11.63 -2.49 2.26
N GLU A 53 -11.91 -2.64 3.54
CA GLU A 53 -13.27 -2.54 4.10
C GLU A 53 -13.88 -1.17 3.79
N ARG A 54 -13.11 -0.09 3.98
CA ARG A 54 -13.56 1.27 3.73
C ARG A 54 -13.93 1.50 2.27
N LYS A 55 -13.07 1.06 1.33
CA LYS A 55 -13.28 1.25 -0.12
C LYS A 55 -14.40 0.35 -0.67
N THR A 56 -14.45 -0.92 -0.26
CA THR A 56 -15.45 -1.89 -0.75
C THR A 56 -16.87 -1.55 -0.31
N SER A 57 -17.04 -0.94 0.87
CA SER A 57 -18.34 -0.47 1.34
C SER A 57 -18.99 0.59 0.42
N LYS A 58 -18.22 1.22 -0.46
CA LYS A 58 -18.65 2.30 -1.36
C LYS A 58 -18.80 1.92 -2.83
N CYS A 59 -18.99 0.63 -3.15
CA CYS A 59 -19.37 0.10 -4.48
C CYS A 59 -18.24 -0.47 -5.37
N CYS A 60 -17.02 -0.66 -4.87
CA CYS A 60 -15.98 -1.39 -5.63
C CYS A 60 -15.83 -2.83 -5.13
N GLY A 61 -15.70 -3.79 -6.03
CA GLY A 61 -15.34 -5.16 -5.68
C GLY A 61 -13.98 -5.23 -4.97
N ARG A 62 -13.78 -6.23 -4.12
CA ARG A 62 -12.56 -6.41 -3.33
C ARG A 62 -11.30 -6.38 -4.19
N ASP A 63 -11.31 -7.09 -5.32
CA ASP A 63 -10.15 -7.21 -6.22
C ASP A 63 -9.79 -5.84 -6.82
N THR A 64 -10.79 -5.04 -7.19
CA THR A 64 -10.61 -3.67 -7.66
C THR A 64 -10.03 -2.78 -6.57
N ALA A 65 -10.49 -2.95 -5.32
CA ALA A 65 -9.95 -2.21 -4.19
C ALA A 65 -8.49 -2.60 -3.88
N ILE A 66 -8.12 -3.88 -4.04
CA ILE A 66 -6.73 -4.35 -3.87
C ILE A 66 -5.83 -3.72 -4.94
N ARG A 67 -6.23 -3.73 -6.22
CA ARG A 67 -5.48 -3.06 -7.28
C ARG A 67 -5.36 -1.55 -7.02
N ALA A 68 -6.44 -0.90 -6.59
CA ALA A 68 -6.40 0.52 -6.22
C ALA A 68 -5.42 0.78 -5.08
N LEU A 69 -5.41 -0.11 -4.07
CA LEU A 69 -4.52 0.01 -2.92
C LEU A 69 -3.06 -0.08 -3.36
N TYR A 70 -2.74 -0.98 -4.28
CA TYR A 70 -1.39 -1.09 -4.83
C TYR A 70 -0.92 0.24 -5.45
N PHE A 71 -1.69 0.80 -6.39
CA PHE A 71 -1.31 2.05 -7.05
C PHE A 71 -1.28 3.24 -6.10
N TYR A 72 -2.20 3.29 -5.14
CA TYR A 72 -2.18 4.30 -4.10
C TYR A 72 -0.90 4.23 -3.25
N LEU A 73 -0.53 3.04 -2.76
CA LEU A 73 0.68 2.86 -1.97
C LEU A 73 1.95 3.09 -2.80
N LEU A 74 1.91 2.78 -4.10
CA LEU A 74 2.99 3.10 -5.04
C LEU A 74 3.15 4.63 -5.19
N GLU A 75 2.06 5.37 -5.35
CA GLU A 75 2.09 6.83 -5.40
C GLU A 75 2.68 7.41 -4.11
N LYS A 76 2.19 6.96 -2.95
CA LYS A 76 2.68 7.41 -1.64
C LYS A 76 4.15 7.14 -1.42
N ARG A 77 4.66 6.10 -2.07
CA ARG A 77 6.08 5.82 -2.03
C ARG A 77 6.90 6.77 -2.87
N TYR A 78 6.40 7.18 -4.04
CA TYR A 78 7.08 8.16 -4.89
C TYR A 78 6.97 9.59 -4.35
N SER A 79 5.79 9.98 -3.86
CA SER A 79 5.52 11.35 -3.41
C SER A 79 5.97 11.61 -1.98
N GLU A 80 5.83 10.63 -1.09
CA GLU A 80 6.02 10.81 0.36
C GLU A 80 7.06 9.84 0.96
N ARG A 81 7.70 8.98 0.14
CA ARG A 81 8.68 7.97 0.60
C ARG A 81 8.10 6.99 1.63
N LEU A 82 6.78 6.80 1.64
CA LEU A 82 6.12 5.84 2.52
C LEU A 82 6.31 4.41 1.98
N ASN A 83 6.96 3.55 2.76
CA ASN A 83 7.28 2.18 2.35
C ASN A 83 6.17 1.15 2.66
N LEU A 84 4.93 1.59 2.81
CA LEU A 84 3.77 0.73 3.12
C LEU A 84 3.48 -0.32 2.04
N LEU A 85 3.87 -0.05 0.80
CA LEU A 85 3.69 -0.96 -0.33
C LEU A 85 4.31 -2.35 -0.06
N HIS A 86 5.52 -2.40 0.49
CA HIS A 86 6.22 -3.66 0.82
C HIS A 86 5.64 -4.40 2.02
N PHE A 87 4.89 -3.68 2.85
CA PHE A 87 4.18 -4.29 3.97
C PHE A 87 2.79 -4.77 3.58
N ALA A 88 2.33 -4.48 2.35
CA ALA A 88 1.03 -4.91 1.83
C ALA A 88 1.17 -6.02 0.77
N PHE A 89 2.21 -5.97 -0.06
CA PHE A 89 2.35 -6.82 -1.24
C PHE A 89 3.72 -7.51 -1.30
N SER A 90 3.72 -8.75 -1.78
CA SER A 90 4.91 -9.53 -2.17
C SER A 90 5.30 -9.18 -3.60
N ILE A 91 6.23 -8.22 -3.76
CA ILE A 91 6.57 -7.62 -5.06
C ILE A 91 7.89 -8.15 -5.62
N PHE A 92 8.86 -8.44 -4.74
CA PHE A 92 10.20 -8.89 -5.12
C PHE A 92 10.47 -10.37 -4.82
N ASP A 93 9.43 -11.11 -4.45
CA ASP A 93 9.53 -12.55 -4.24
C ASP A 93 9.36 -13.29 -5.57
N GLU A 94 9.98 -14.45 -5.71
CA GLU A 94 9.91 -15.29 -6.92
C GLU A 94 8.46 -15.73 -7.22
N GLY A 95 7.57 -15.69 -6.22
CA GLY A 95 6.15 -15.99 -6.34
C GLY A 95 5.25 -14.81 -6.75
N SER A 96 5.78 -13.61 -7.02
CA SER A 96 4.94 -12.47 -7.39
C SER A 96 4.23 -12.70 -8.72
N LEU A 97 2.91 -12.55 -8.74
CA LEU A 97 2.11 -12.61 -9.96
C LEU A 97 2.02 -11.26 -10.69
N LEU A 98 2.74 -10.24 -10.21
CA LEU A 98 2.73 -8.92 -10.83
C LEU A 98 3.44 -8.96 -12.20
N PRO A 99 2.90 -8.27 -13.23
CA PRO A 99 3.59 -8.12 -14.51
C PRO A 99 4.97 -7.47 -14.32
N GLY A 100 5.96 -7.88 -15.13
CA GLY A 100 7.31 -7.31 -15.06
C GLY A 100 7.33 -5.79 -15.18
N GLU A 101 6.47 -5.22 -16.02
CA GLU A 101 6.31 -3.77 -16.21
C GLU A 101 5.82 -3.06 -14.94
N ILE A 102 5.05 -3.74 -14.08
CA ILE A 102 4.61 -3.22 -12.76
C ILE A 102 5.74 -3.35 -11.73
N ILE A 103 6.48 -4.46 -11.77
CA ILE A 103 7.65 -4.67 -10.90
C ILE A 103 8.72 -3.61 -11.20
N ASP A 104 9.00 -3.33 -12.46
CA ASP A 104 9.96 -2.31 -12.90
C ASP A 104 9.55 -0.89 -12.48
N ARG A 105 8.25 -0.63 -12.37
CA ARG A 105 7.69 0.62 -11.80
C ARG A 105 7.74 0.64 -10.28
N THR A 106 8.06 -0.45 -9.61
CA THR A 106 8.13 -0.49 -8.15
C THR A 106 9.53 -0.12 -7.68
N PRO A 107 9.71 0.96 -6.90
CA PRO A 107 11.02 1.31 -6.41
C PRO A 107 11.58 0.19 -5.50
N PHE A 108 12.90 0.00 -5.41
CA PHE A 108 13.48 -0.92 -4.42
C PHE A 108 13.35 -0.36 -3.00
N PRO A 109 13.16 -1.19 -1.95
CA PRO A 109 13.11 -0.71 -0.59
C PRO A 109 14.47 -0.06 -0.31
N HIS A 110 14.53 1.27 -0.26
CA HIS A 110 15.77 1.93 0.14
C HIS A 110 15.96 1.69 1.65
N GLU A 111 17.15 1.23 2.06
CA GLU A 111 17.50 0.97 3.47
C GLU A 111 17.26 2.17 4.42
N ASP A 112 17.12 3.38 3.89
CA ASP A 112 16.89 4.61 4.67
C ASP A 112 15.41 4.87 5.07
N GLY A 113 14.46 4.05 4.61
CA GLY A 113 13.02 4.29 4.85
C GLY A 113 12.38 3.25 5.77
N PHE A 114 12.81 3.14 7.02
CA PHE A 114 12.06 2.35 8.01
C PHE A 114 10.93 3.21 8.59
N PRO A 115 9.64 2.95 8.31
CA PRO A 115 8.60 3.39 9.22
C PRO A 115 8.79 2.59 10.51
N VAL A 116 9.20 3.29 11.58
CA VAL A 116 9.14 2.72 12.93
C VAL A 116 7.65 2.56 13.23
N TYR A 117 7.17 1.31 13.25
CA TYR A 117 5.83 0.95 13.69
C TYR A 117 5.68 1.24 15.18
N GLY A 118 5.50 2.51 15.54
CA GLY A 118 5.01 2.92 16.84
C GLY A 118 3.53 2.56 16.94
N CYS A 119 3.24 1.38 17.49
CA CYS A 119 1.93 0.97 18.00
C CYS A 119 0.82 0.68 16.96
N PHE A 120 0.91 -0.45 16.24
CA PHE A 120 -0.28 -1.15 15.72
C PHE A 120 -0.84 -2.21 16.69
N ASN A 121 -0.23 -2.35 17.87
CA ASN A 121 -0.72 -3.19 18.97
C ASN A 121 -1.55 -2.38 19.99
N ASP A 122 -1.95 -1.15 19.64
CA ASP A 122 -2.84 -0.37 20.49
C ASP A 122 -4.26 -0.95 20.37
N PRO A 123 -4.88 -1.44 21.46
CA PRO A 123 -6.20 -2.08 21.44
C PRO A 123 -7.37 -1.12 21.15
N ALA A 124 -7.09 0.12 20.74
CA ALA A 124 -8.08 1.16 20.47
C ALA A 124 -8.44 1.33 18.98
N PHE A 125 -8.02 0.40 18.10
CA PHE A 125 -8.44 0.33 16.70
C PHE A 125 -9.62 -0.64 16.49
#